data_AF-A0A528FLC2-F1
#
_entry.id   AF-A0A528FLC2-F1
#
_cell.length_a   1.000
_cell.length_b   1.000
_cell.length_c   1.000
_cell.angle_alpha   90.00
_cell.angle_beta   90.00
_cell.angle_gamma   90.00
#
_symmetry.space_group_name_H-M   'P 1'
#
loop_
_entity.id
_entity.type
_entity.pdbx_description
1 polymer ?
#
loop_
_entity_poly.entity_id
_entity_poly.type
_entity_poly.pdbx_seq_one_letter_code
_entity_poly.pdbx_strand_id
1 'polypeptide(L)'
;TKLKSFEIDRTGFSPQVAEECGDYHYLDPNEINRRFIILTPSQVDLPVVHTAFSNTSQLMFEFMSTNQRAIDALTIKDVIYGEIEDSVPKVDDIEDLLSINQVEFKVLSAEDVLGKAAELGKLVDQLKQEPDAWRDNVMLTRMVELAKICGDIRENALVPDQVIFRHSAYWTSHFGGLYVFIDPDMTTVISDPAAPGFRRSRPWQVSYLSIKDADRVFKFLAATGRIELPRASWIETSGYLEHRAEMVVRALIRDAEPDRNLTDVDKVWLQTWIHGHADLITRDGNFPFLNAAKREIAHLGYLKIEDVFPHQRFLVIRAKPGHPDAWLTNQLISDFVPQDFVSRYVFNKPGFYRDYDGFSDAWRSHVVDVLKTTYLKDKVAFRTRLYGLTD
;
A
#
# COMPACT_ATOMS: atom_id res chain seq x y z
N THR A 1 6.31 2.99 27.29
CA THR A 1 7.11 4.18 26.97
C THR A 1 7.14 5.14 28.15
N LYS A 2 8.23 5.91 28.34
CA LYS A 2 8.31 7.02 29.32
C LYS A 2 7.98 8.37 28.69
N LEU A 3 7.66 8.41 27.40
CA LEU A 3 7.28 9.61 26.67
C LEU A 3 5.98 10.20 27.24
N LYS A 4 5.93 11.54 27.34
CA LYS A 4 4.71 12.26 27.77
C LYS A 4 3.65 12.33 26.68
N SER A 5 4.07 12.28 25.42
CA SER A 5 3.22 12.34 24.23
C SER A 5 3.93 11.65 23.07
N PHE A 6 3.20 10.95 22.24
CA PHE A 6 3.69 10.30 21.02
C PHE A 6 2.57 10.23 19.99
N GLU A 7 2.93 10.05 18.73
CA GLU A 7 1.98 9.90 17.63
C GLU A 7 1.88 8.42 17.27
N ILE A 8 0.70 8.00 16.80
CA ILE A 8 0.45 6.64 16.34
C ILE A 8 -0.11 6.63 14.93
N ASP A 9 0.08 5.53 14.24
CA ASP A 9 -0.53 5.23 12.95
C ASP A 9 -1.78 4.33 13.14
N ARG A 10 -2.45 3.93 12.04
CA ARG A 10 -3.66 3.07 12.12
C ARG A 10 -3.42 1.76 12.85
N THR A 11 -2.20 1.21 12.79
CA THR A 11 -1.83 -0.05 13.45
C THR A 11 -1.37 0.16 14.90
N GLY A 12 -1.24 1.40 15.37
CA GLY A 12 -0.68 1.71 16.68
C GLY A 12 0.85 1.84 16.68
N PHE A 13 1.49 1.83 15.51
CA PHE A 13 2.92 2.06 15.39
C PHE A 13 3.25 3.54 15.66
N SER A 14 4.30 3.78 16.44
CA SER A 14 4.80 5.09 16.79
C SER A 14 6.31 5.18 16.51
N PRO A 15 6.74 6.09 15.62
CA PRO A 15 8.17 6.34 15.39
C PRO A 15 8.90 6.76 16.67
N GLN A 16 8.25 7.53 17.54
CA GLN A 16 8.85 8.00 18.79
C GLN A 16 9.06 6.84 19.79
N VAL A 17 8.12 5.90 19.86
CA VAL A 17 8.27 4.69 20.69
C VAL A 17 9.34 3.77 20.12
N ALA A 18 9.38 3.59 18.80
CA ALA A 18 10.43 2.84 18.13
C ALA A 18 11.83 3.38 18.46
N GLU A 19 12.01 4.70 18.42
CA GLU A 19 13.27 5.37 18.76
C GLU A 19 13.63 5.18 20.25
N GLU A 20 12.68 5.32 21.18
CA GLU A 20 12.92 5.07 22.62
C GLU A 20 13.33 3.62 22.89
N CYS A 21 12.70 2.66 22.19
CA CYS A 21 12.98 1.23 22.34
C CYS A 21 14.23 0.78 21.57
N GLY A 22 14.73 1.58 20.62
CA GLY A 22 15.80 1.19 19.70
C GLY A 22 15.38 0.09 18.71
N ASP A 23 14.08 -0.05 18.44
CA ASP A 23 13.50 -1.10 17.59
C ASP A 23 12.35 -0.54 16.74
N TYR A 24 12.59 -0.35 15.43
CA TYR A 24 11.56 0.08 14.47
C TYR A 24 10.60 -1.03 14.04
N HIS A 25 10.92 -2.29 14.35
CA HIS A 25 10.12 -3.46 14.00
C HIS A 25 9.38 -4.03 15.22
N TYR A 26 9.22 -3.24 16.30
CA TYR A 26 8.59 -3.73 17.54
C TYR A 26 7.14 -4.23 17.36
N LEU A 27 6.43 -3.74 16.33
CA LEU A 27 5.12 -4.25 15.88
C LEU A 27 5.18 -5.11 14.62
N ASP A 28 6.34 -5.30 14.00
CA ASP A 28 6.48 -6.04 12.74
C ASP A 28 7.65 -7.02 12.83
N PRO A 29 7.60 -7.98 13.77
CA PRO A 29 8.71 -8.89 14.01
C PRO A 29 8.98 -9.73 12.75
N ASN A 30 10.23 -9.78 12.30
CA ASN A 30 10.62 -10.45 11.06
C ASN A 30 9.90 -9.94 9.80
N GLU A 31 9.26 -8.77 9.86
CA GLU A 31 8.52 -8.19 8.73
C GLU A 31 7.37 -9.10 8.21
N ILE A 32 6.79 -9.91 9.11
CA ILE A 32 5.63 -10.78 8.89
C ILE A 32 4.83 -10.88 10.19
N ASN A 33 3.57 -11.31 10.12
CA ASN A 33 2.71 -11.45 11.30
C ASN A 33 2.63 -10.14 12.10
N ARG A 34 2.25 -9.07 11.42
CA ARG A 34 2.31 -7.73 12.00
C ARG A 34 1.39 -7.64 13.22
N ARG A 35 1.92 -7.14 14.32
CA ARG A 35 1.19 -6.80 15.53
C ARG A 35 0.51 -5.45 15.41
N PHE A 36 -0.62 -5.29 16.07
CA PHE A 36 -1.34 -4.02 16.12
C PHE A 36 -1.81 -3.68 17.53
N ILE A 37 -2.00 -2.39 17.76
CA ILE A 37 -2.53 -1.82 19.00
C ILE A 37 -3.58 -0.77 18.61
N ILE A 38 -4.82 -0.98 19.06
CA ILE A 38 -5.93 -0.05 18.89
C ILE A 38 -6.26 0.54 20.26
N LEU A 39 -5.84 1.79 20.44
CA LEU A 39 -6.11 2.65 21.59
C LEU A 39 -7.43 3.42 21.43
N THR A 40 -7.83 3.74 20.20
CA THR A 40 -9.04 4.51 19.92
C THR A 40 -9.64 4.16 18.55
N PRO A 41 -10.98 4.18 18.40
CA PRO A 41 -11.63 3.95 17.11
C PRO A 41 -11.21 4.95 16.03
N SER A 42 -10.86 6.18 16.42
CA SER A 42 -10.39 7.23 15.50
C SER A 42 -9.08 6.87 14.77
N GLN A 43 -8.38 5.80 15.18
CA GLN A 43 -7.21 5.30 14.44
C GLN A 43 -7.55 4.84 13.03
N VAL A 44 -8.81 4.49 12.73
CA VAL A 44 -9.24 4.01 11.41
C VAL A 44 -8.90 4.99 10.28
N ASP A 45 -8.93 6.30 10.56
CA ASP A 45 -8.67 7.34 9.56
C ASP A 45 -7.17 7.67 9.40
N LEU A 46 -6.31 7.13 10.27
CA LEU A 46 -4.88 7.41 10.23
C LEU A 46 -4.18 6.65 9.09
N PRO A 47 -3.07 7.16 8.54
CA PRO A 47 -2.27 6.38 7.60
C PRO A 47 -1.54 5.22 8.31
N VAL A 48 -1.01 4.27 7.54
CA VAL A 48 0.02 3.32 8.00
C VAL A 48 1.37 3.79 7.46
N VAL A 49 2.38 3.89 8.32
CA VAL A 49 3.67 4.53 7.97
C VAL A 49 4.84 3.56 7.85
N HIS A 50 4.81 2.44 8.59
CA HIS A 50 5.89 1.46 8.61
C HIS A 50 5.28 0.07 8.44
N THR A 51 5.38 -0.54 7.25
CA THR A 51 4.84 -1.88 6.96
C THR A 51 5.64 -2.57 5.88
N ALA A 52 5.83 -3.87 6.03
CA ALA A 52 6.43 -4.73 5.02
C ALA A 52 5.46 -5.10 3.88
N PHE A 53 4.15 -4.97 4.08
CA PHE A 53 3.11 -5.32 3.10
C PHE A 53 2.24 -4.12 2.73
N SER A 54 1.96 -3.95 1.44
CA SER A 54 1.17 -2.82 0.92
C SER A 54 -0.32 -2.87 1.30
N ASN A 55 -0.84 -4.05 1.60
CA ASN A 55 -2.26 -4.28 1.89
C ASN A 55 -2.62 -4.14 3.39
N THR A 56 -1.64 -4.08 4.30
CA THR A 56 -1.87 -3.94 5.75
C THR A 56 -2.79 -2.78 6.09
N SER A 57 -2.60 -1.64 5.41
CA SER A 57 -3.44 -0.45 5.57
C SER A 57 -4.91 -0.74 5.29
N GLN A 58 -5.20 -1.44 4.20
CA GLN A 58 -6.56 -1.80 3.78
C GLN A 58 -7.16 -2.86 4.71
N LEU A 59 -6.37 -3.88 5.09
CA LEU A 59 -6.81 -4.93 5.99
C LEU A 59 -7.19 -4.38 7.37
N MET A 60 -6.38 -3.48 7.92
CA MET A 60 -6.71 -2.78 9.16
C MET A 60 -7.99 -1.95 9.03
N PHE A 61 -8.16 -1.25 7.90
CA PHE A 61 -9.36 -0.45 7.66
C PHE A 61 -10.61 -1.32 7.59
N GLU A 62 -10.58 -2.43 6.84
CA GLU A 62 -11.67 -3.39 6.73
C GLU A 62 -11.98 -4.04 8.07
N PHE A 63 -10.96 -4.50 8.79
CA PHE A 63 -11.11 -5.06 10.13
C PHE A 63 -11.78 -4.08 11.10
N MET A 64 -11.28 -2.83 11.15
CA MET A 64 -11.83 -1.82 12.06
C MET A 64 -13.25 -1.41 11.67
N SER A 65 -13.52 -1.27 10.37
CA SER A 65 -14.83 -0.83 9.87
C SER A 65 -15.90 -1.90 10.06
N THR A 66 -15.60 -3.17 9.76
CA THR A 66 -16.58 -4.25 9.97
C THR A 66 -16.83 -4.50 11.45
N ASN A 67 -15.79 -4.41 12.28
CA ASN A 67 -15.91 -4.65 13.72
C ASN A 67 -16.09 -3.35 14.54
N GLN A 68 -16.54 -2.26 13.89
CA GLN A 68 -16.60 -0.91 14.49
C GLN A 68 -17.33 -0.91 15.84
N ARG A 69 -18.50 -1.55 15.92
CA ARG A 69 -19.29 -1.60 17.16
C ARG A 69 -18.53 -2.27 18.31
N ALA A 70 -17.84 -3.37 18.02
CA ALA A 70 -17.06 -4.11 19.02
C ALA A 70 -15.86 -3.30 19.47
N ILE A 71 -15.15 -2.68 18.52
CA ILE A 71 -13.98 -1.85 18.79
C ILE A 71 -14.37 -0.61 19.60
N ASP A 72 -15.46 0.07 19.25
CA ASP A 72 -16.00 1.21 20.00
C ASP A 72 -16.31 0.83 21.44
N ALA A 73 -16.98 -0.31 21.66
CA ALA A 73 -17.36 -0.76 23.00
C ALA A 73 -16.15 -1.18 23.84
N LEU A 74 -15.18 -1.88 23.24
CA LEU A 74 -13.97 -2.34 23.92
C LEU A 74 -13.05 -1.18 24.30
N THR A 75 -12.80 -0.25 23.37
CA THR A 75 -11.87 0.88 23.55
C THR A 75 -12.30 1.90 24.61
N ILE A 76 -13.57 1.84 25.06
CA ILE A 76 -14.04 2.62 26.22
C ILE A 76 -13.37 2.16 27.52
N LYS A 77 -13.16 0.84 27.67
CA LYS A 77 -12.71 0.23 28.92
C LYS A 77 -11.28 -0.28 28.85
N ASP A 78 -10.83 -0.70 27.67
CA ASP A 78 -9.61 -1.46 27.51
C ASP A 78 -8.91 -1.12 26.18
N VAL A 79 -7.63 -1.44 26.09
CA VAL A 79 -6.86 -1.38 24.85
C VAL A 79 -6.97 -2.73 24.14
N ILE A 80 -7.20 -2.66 22.83
CA ILE A 80 -7.18 -3.83 21.97
C ILE A 80 -5.76 -3.96 21.40
N TYR A 81 -5.20 -5.15 21.42
CA TYR A 81 -3.95 -5.45 20.74
C TYR A 81 -4.01 -6.84 20.14
N GLY A 82 -3.15 -7.13 19.19
CA GLY A 82 -3.25 -8.38 18.47
C GLY A 82 -2.19 -8.57 17.41
N GLU A 83 -2.40 -9.60 16.60
CA GLU A 83 -1.52 -9.98 15.51
C GLU A 83 -2.37 -10.26 14.26
N ILE A 84 -1.92 -9.78 13.11
CA ILE A 84 -2.41 -10.21 11.80
C ILE A 84 -1.65 -11.49 11.50
N GLU A 85 -2.20 -12.62 11.93
CA GLU A 85 -1.54 -13.92 11.83
C GLU A 85 -1.63 -14.48 10.40
N ASP A 86 -0.46 -14.77 9.86
CA ASP A 86 -0.22 -15.58 8.67
C ASP A 86 0.10 -17.03 9.08
N SER A 87 -0.11 -17.97 8.17
CA SER A 87 0.29 -19.37 8.35
C SER A 87 1.81 -19.57 8.43
N VAL A 88 2.59 -18.54 8.18
CA VAL A 88 4.05 -18.58 8.02
C VAL A 88 4.72 -17.78 9.14
N PRO A 89 5.58 -18.38 9.97
CA PRO A 89 6.23 -17.67 11.07
C PRO A 89 7.41 -16.79 10.62
N LYS A 90 8.02 -17.12 9.48
CA LYS A 90 9.16 -16.41 8.89
C LYS A 90 9.21 -16.66 7.38
N VAL A 91 9.56 -15.63 6.62
CA VAL A 91 9.75 -15.71 5.17
C VAL A 91 11.21 -16.05 4.86
N ASP A 92 11.46 -17.21 4.25
CA ASP A 92 12.78 -17.61 3.76
C ASP A 92 12.84 -17.58 2.22
N ASP A 93 11.74 -17.90 1.53
CA ASP A 93 11.64 -17.78 0.08
C ASP A 93 10.24 -17.32 -0.43
N ILE A 94 10.08 -17.19 -1.75
CA ILE A 94 8.82 -16.78 -2.37
C ILE A 94 7.68 -17.79 -2.14
N GLU A 95 7.96 -19.08 -2.00
CA GLU A 95 6.92 -20.09 -1.78
C GLU A 95 6.23 -19.87 -0.43
N ASP A 96 6.98 -19.43 0.58
CA ASP A 96 6.42 -19.05 1.87
C ASP A 96 5.38 -17.94 1.71
N LEU A 97 5.69 -16.88 0.94
CA LEU A 97 4.75 -15.80 0.66
C LEU A 97 3.51 -16.28 -0.11
N LEU A 98 3.69 -17.21 -1.06
CA LEU A 98 2.59 -17.77 -1.84
C LEU A 98 1.67 -18.69 -1.05
N SER A 99 2.15 -19.24 0.07
CA SER A 99 1.31 -20.03 0.98
C SER A 99 0.33 -19.16 1.78
N ILE A 100 0.58 -17.85 1.86
CA ILE A 100 -0.27 -16.85 2.53
C ILE A 100 -1.48 -16.54 1.66
N ASN A 101 -2.54 -17.34 1.83
CA ASN A 101 -3.81 -17.15 1.11
C ASN A 101 -4.80 -16.25 1.86
N GLN A 102 -4.71 -16.26 3.19
CA GLN A 102 -5.58 -15.52 4.08
C GLN A 102 -4.83 -15.17 5.36
N VAL A 103 -5.20 -14.04 5.95
CA VAL A 103 -4.77 -13.61 7.29
C VAL A 103 -5.91 -13.76 8.28
N GLU A 104 -5.54 -14.06 9.53
CA GLU A 104 -6.45 -14.07 10.66
C GLU A 104 -6.06 -12.99 11.67
N PHE A 105 -7.00 -12.11 12.01
CA PHE A 105 -6.82 -11.12 13.07
C PHE A 105 -7.00 -11.79 14.43
N LYS A 106 -5.88 -12.06 15.12
CA LYS A 106 -5.88 -12.49 16.51
C LYS A 106 -6.03 -11.29 17.42
N VAL A 107 -7.20 -11.14 18.02
CA VAL A 107 -7.54 -9.98 18.86
C VAL A 107 -7.48 -10.37 20.34
N LEU A 108 -6.75 -9.58 21.11
CA LEU A 108 -6.61 -9.67 22.56
C LEU A 108 -6.94 -8.32 23.20
N SER A 109 -7.28 -8.35 24.48
CA SER A 109 -7.61 -7.17 25.30
C SER A 109 -6.72 -7.15 26.54
N ALA A 110 -6.25 -5.99 26.98
CA ALA A 110 -5.22 -5.90 28.04
C ALA A 110 -5.69 -6.47 29.38
N GLU A 111 -6.96 -6.30 29.73
CA GLU A 111 -7.58 -6.83 30.94
C GLU A 111 -8.34 -8.17 30.71
N ASP A 112 -8.11 -8.81 29.56
CA ASP A 112 -8.80 -10.05 29.14
C ASP A 112 -10.34 -9.93 29.14
N VAL A 113 -10.86 -8.74 28.82
CA VAL A 113 -12.30 -8.49 28.66
C VAL A 113 -12.88 -9.40 27.56
N LEU A 114 -12.13 -9.65 26.48
CA LEU A 114 -12.55 -10.54 25.38
C LEU A 114 -12.71 -11.99 25.84
N GLY A 115 -11.71 -12.55 26.54
CA GLY A 115 -11.76 -13.92 27.05
C GLY A 115 -12.91 -14.11 28.04
N LYS A 116 -13.08 -13.14 28.95
CA LYS A 116 -14.18 -13.12 29.93
C LYS A 116 -15.56 -13.00 29.28
N ALA A 117 -15.70 -12.21 28.22
CA ALA A 117 -16.95 -12.08 27.48
C ALA A 117 -17.31 -13.39 26.75
N ALA A 118 -16.33 -14.05 26.14
CA ALA A 118 -16.51 -15.35 25.50
C ALA A 118 -16.85 -16.46 26.52
N GLU A 119 -16.22 -16.45 27.70
CA GLU A 119 -16.55 -17.34 28.81
C GLU A 119 -18.01 -17.13 29.25
N LEU A 120 -18.42 -15.87 29.48
CA LEU A 120 -19.79 -15.55 29.88
C LEU A 120 -20.81 -16.00 28.81
N GLY A 121 -20.49 -15.83 27.53
CA GLY A 121 -21.33 -16.33 26.43
C GLY A 121 -21.56 -17.84 26.51
N LYS A 122 -20.49 -18.63 26.71
CA LYS A 122 -20.60 -20.10 26.88
C LYS A 122 -21.45 -20.48 28.09
N LEU A 123 -21.30 -19.78 29.21
CA LEU A 123 -22.11 -20.03 30.41
C LEU A 123 -23.59 -19.68 30.19
N VAL A 124 -23.88 -18.61 29.43
CA VAL A 124 -25.25 -18.26 29.02
C VAL A 124 -25.85 -19.35 28.13
N ASP A 125 -25.09 -19.88 27.19
CA ASP A 125 -25.55 -20.96 26.30
C ASP A 125 -25.80 -22.25 27.08
N GLN A 126 -24.89 -22.61 27.99
CA GLN A 126 -25.07 -23.75 28.89
C GLN A 126 -26.34 -23.60 29.74
N LEU A 127 -26.55 -22.42 30.34
CA LEU A 127 -27.76 -22.12 31.12
C LEU A 127 -29.04 -22.25 30.31
N LYS A 128 -29.01 -21.98 29.00
CA LYS A 128 -30.17 -22.12 28.10
C LYS A 128 -30.41 -23.55 27.63
N GLN A 129 -29.35 -24.33 27.44
CA GLN A 129 -29.42 -25.67 26.83
C GLN A 129 -29.58 -26.78 27.87
N GLU A 130 -28.98 -26.65 29.05
CA GLU A 130 -28.97 -27.69 30.07
C GLU A 130 -30.12 -27.52 31.09
N PRO A 131 -30.98 -28.55 31.28
CA PRO A 131 -32.18 -28.44 32.13
C PRO A 131 -31.91 -28.09 33.61
N ASP A 132 -30.75 -28.47 34.13
CA ASP A 132 -30.39 -28.32 35.55
C ASP A 132 -29.32 -27.24 35.81
N ALA A 133 -28.80 -26.58 34.77
CA ALA A 133 -27.74 -25.58 34.91
C ALA A 133 -28.16 -24.37 35.78
N TRP A 134 -29.45 -24.04 35.84
CA TRP A 134 -29.98 -23.00 36.73
C TRP A 134 -29.81 -23.31 38.23
N ARG A 135 -29.48 -24.56 38.60
CA ARG A 135 -29.26 -24.99 39.98
C ARG A 135 -27.79 -24.90 40.39
N ASP A 136 -26.88 -24.67 39.44
CA ASP A 136 -25.45 -24.53 39.71
C ASP A 136 -25.14 -23.10 40.22
N ASN A 137 -25.11 -22.95 41.54
CA ASN A 137 -24.78 -21.69 42.18
C ASN A 137 -23.35 -21.21 41.89
N VAL A 138 -22.40 -22.11 41.64
CA VAL A 138 -21.01 -21.75 41.32
C VAL A 138 -20.95 -21.14 39.93
N MET A 139 -21.61 -21.78 38.96
CA MET A 139 -21.76 -21.26 37.60
C MET A 139 -22.45 -19.89 37.59
N LEU A 140 -23.59 -19.74 38.28
CA LEU A 140 -24.32 -18.48 38.35
C LEU A 140 -23.52 -17.35 39.01
N THR A 141 -22.75 -17.65 40.06
CA THR A 141 -21.88 -16.67 40.72
C THR A 141 -20.78 -16.21 39.77
N ARG A 142 -20.17 -17.14 39.04
CA ARG A 142 -19.17 -16.83 38.02
C ARG A 142 -19.74 -15.94 36.91
N MET A 143 -20.96 -16.21 36.45
CA MET A 143 -21.64 -15.36 35.45
C MET A 143 -21.81 -13.92 35.94
N VAL A 144 -22.19 -13.71 37.21
CA VAL A 144 -22.34 -12.36 37.80
C VAL A 144 -21.00 -11.63 37.88
N GLU A 145 -19.93 -12.33 38.26
CA GLU A 145 -18.58 -11.76 38.30
C GLU A 145 -18.11 -11.32 36.92
N LEU A 146 -18.28 -12.17 35.90
CA LEU A 146 -17.93 -11.86 34.52
C LEU A 146 -18.77 -10.69 33.97
N ALA A 147 -20.07 -10.63 34.29
CA ALA A 147 -20.97 -9.57 33.84
C ALA A 147 -20.59 -8.19 34.41
N LYS A 148 -20.04 -8.13 35.64
CA LYS A 148 -19.54 -6.87 36.22
C LYS A 148 -18.36 -6.28 35.42
N ILE A 149 -17.55 -7.14 34.83
CA ILE A 149 -16.37 -6.75 34.05
C ILE A 149 -16.80 -6.38 32.62
N CYS A 150 -17.45 -7.33 31.94
CA CYS A 150 -17.78 -7.22 30.51
C CYS A 150 -18.94 -6.25 30.26
N GLY A 151 -19.91 -6.17 31.17
CA GLY A 151 -21.18 -5.49 30.93
C GLY A 151 -22.21 -6.40 30.25
N ASP A 152 -23.21 -5.81 29.59
CA ASP A 152 -24.24 -6.57 28.88
C ASP A 152 -23.73 -7.07 27.51
N ILE A 153 -23.30 -8.34 27.48
CA ILE A 153 -22.79 -9.00 26.26
C ILE A 153 -23.88 -9.37 25.25
N ARG A 154 -25.17 -9.17 25.57
CA ARG A 154 -26.29 -9.46 24.66
C ARG A 154 -26.55 -8.30 23.70
N GLU A 155 -26.42 -7.09 24.22
CA GLU A 155 -26.60 -5.84 23.48
C GLU A 155 -25.27 -5.32 22.92
N ASN A 156 -24.15 -5.58 23.62
CA ASN A 156 -22.81 -5.22 23.17
C ASN A 156 -22.06 -6.45 22.68
N ALA A 157 -21.95 -6.59 21.37
CA ALA A 157 -21.02 -7.53 20.75
C ALA A 157 -19.60 -7.07 21.04
N LEU A 158 -19.00 -7.61 22.10
CA LEU A 158 -17.62 -7.30 22.50
C LEU A 158 -16.60 -8.14 21.74
N VAL A 159 -17.03 -9.14 20.97
CA VAL A 159 -16.15 -10.04 20.21
C VAL A 159 -16.21 -9.64 18.73
N PRO A 160 -15.06 -9.33 18.09
CA PRO A 160 -15.00 -9.15 16.65
C PRO A 160 -15.37 -10.44 15.92
N ASP A 161 -16.33 -10.37 15.00
CA ASP A 161 -16.85 -11.55 14.28
C ASP A 161 -16.11 -11.79 12.96
N GLN A 162 -15.64 -10.73 12.29
CA GLN A 162 -14.91 -10.85 11.03
C GLN A 162 -13.42 -10.66 11.26
N VAL A 163 -12.71 -11.78 11.37
CA VAL A 163 -11.25 -11.82 11.59
C VAL A 163 -10.46 -12.40 10.42
N ILE A 164 -11.11 -13.05 9.46
CA ILE A 164 -10.42 -13.67 8.31
C ILE A 164 -10.56 -12.78 7.07
N PHE A 165 -9.43 -12.41 6.48
CA PHE A 165 -9.37 -11.60 5.27
C PHE A 165 -8.49 -12.28 4.21
N ARG A 166 -8.90 -12.20 2.94
CA ARG A 166 -8.17 -12.80 1.82
C ARG A 166 -7.34 -11.76 1.10
N HIS A 167 -6.18 -12.17 0.61
CA HIS A 167 -5.35 -11.32 -0.26
C HIS A 167 -5.64 -11.66 -1.72
N SER A 168 -5.96 -10.64 -2.53
CA SER A 168 -6.04 -10.77 -3.98
C SER A 168 -4.78 -10.27 -4.67
N ALA A 169 -4.16 -9.21 -4.15
CA ALA A 169 -2.90 -8.71 -4.67
C ALA A 169 -2.17 -7.88 -3.60
N TYR A 170 -0.84 -7.93 -3.59
CA TYR A 170 -0.03 -7.15 -2.67
C TYR A 170 1.41 -6.95 -3.17
N TRP A 171 2.07 -5.96 -2.59
CA TRP A 171 3.52 -5.79 -2.66
C TRP A 171 4.12 -6.04 -1.29
N THR A 172 5.33 -6.59 -1.25
CA THR A 172 6.12 -6.72 -0.03
C THR A 172 7.56 -6.24 -0.20
N SER A 173 8.16 -5.70 0.87
CA SER A 173 9.58 -5.32 0.93
C SER A 173 10.55 -6.50 0.89
N HIS A 174 10.07 -7.72 1.19
CA HIS A 174 10.86 -8.95 1.15
C HIS A 174 11.60 -9.09 -0.18
N PHE A 175 12.84 -9.57 -0.11
CA PHE A 175 13.72 -9.81 -1.26
C PHE A 175 13.97 -8.58 -2.16
N GLY A 176 13.88 -7.37 -1.61
CA GLY A 176 14.13 -6.11 -2.33
C GLY A 176 12.92 -5.54 -3.05
N GLY A 177 11.74 -6.11 -2.83
CA GLY A 177 10.49 -5.69 -3.45
C GLY A 177 9.92 -6.78 -4.35
N LEU A 178 8.71 -7.23 -4.04
CA LEU A 178 8.02 -8.28 -4.79
C LEU A 178 6.53 -7.97 -4.89
N TYR A 179 5.96 -8.18 -6.06
CA TYR A 179 4.53 -8.06 -6.32
C TYR A 179 3.91 -9.44 -6.51
N VAL A 180 2.78 -9.69 -5.85
CA VAL A 180 1.96 -10.89 -6.03
C VAL A 180 0.57 -10.46 -6.49
N PHE A 181 0.09 -11.07 -7.57
CA PHE A 181 -1.27 -10.95 -8.07
C PHE A 181 -1.90 -12.35 -8.11
N ILE A 182 -2.91 -12.59 -7.29
CA ILE A 182 -3.62 -13.86 -7.16
C ILE A 182 -4.90 -13.75 -7.99
N ASP A 183 -4.81 -14.14 -9.27
CA ASP A 183 -5.96 -14.23 -10.16
C ASP A 183 -6.63 -15.61 -10.07
N PRO A 184 -7.91 -15.78 -10.43
CA PRO A 184 -8.62 -17.06 -10.33
C PRO A 184 -7.94 -18.23 -11.06
N ASP A 185 -7.28 -17.94 -12.19
CA ASP A 185 -6.67 -18.96 -13.05
C ASP A 185 -5.17 -19.18 -12.76
N MET A 186 -4.46 -18.14 -12.29
CA MET A 186 -3.01 -18.17 -12.17
C MET A 186 -2.49 -17.07 -11.23
N THR A 187 -1.58 -17.42 -10.32
CA THR A 187 -0.86 -16.42 -9.53
C THR A 187 0.32 -15.88 -10.32
N THR A 188 0.48 -14.56 -10.38
CA THR A 188 1.63 -13.91 -11.02
C THR A 188 2.51 -13.23 -9.98
N VAL A 189 3.80 -13.57 -10.00
CA VAL A 189 4.83 -12.97 -9.16
C VAL A 189 5.76 -12.12 -10.02
N ILE A 190 5.98 -10.87 -9.62
CA ILE A 190 6.90 -9.95 -10.30
C ILE A 190 7.98 -9.50 -9.32
N SER A 191 9.23 -9.88 -9.57
CA SER A 191 10.36 -9.60 -8.67
C SER A 191 11.71 -9.63 -9.39
N ASP A 192 12.80 -9.32 -8.66
CA ASP A 192 14.15 -9.57 -9.16
C ASP A 192 14.38 -11.08 -9.30
N PRO A 193 14.90 -11.59 -10.44
CA PRO A 193 15.25 -13.00 -10.60
C PRO A 193 16.26 -13.55 -9.59
N ALA A 194 16.98 -12.69 -8.87
CA ALA A 194 17.88 -13.08 -7.79
C ALA A 194 17.14 -13.43 -6.47
N ALA A 195 15.84 -13.18 -6.38
CA ALA A 195 15.06 -13.48 -5.19
C ALA A 195 15.02 -15.00 -4.91
N PRO A 196 15.18 -15.44 -3.64
CA PRO A 196 15.04 -16.85 -3.25
C PRO A 196 13.69 -17.44 -3.69
N GLY A 197 13.70 -18.63 -4.29
CA GLY A 197 12.46 -19.28 -4.75
C GLY A 197 11.91 -18.79 -6.10
N PHE A 198 12.62 -17.90 -6.80
CA PHE A 198 12.21 -17.47 -8.15
C PHE A 198 12.15 -18.66 -9.12
N ARG A 199 10.97 -18.90 -9.73
CA ARG A 199 10.69 -20.05 -10.62
C ARG A 199 10.84 -21.43 -9.95
N ARG A 200 10.61 -21.52 -8.64
CA ARG A 200 10.59 -22.81 -7.93
C ARG A 200 9.26 -23.55 -8.09
N SER A 201 8.14 -22.82 -8.07
CA SER A 201 6.80 -23.36 -8.29
C SER A 201 6.55 -23.90 -9.70
N ARG A 202 5.50 -24.72 -9.82
CA ARG A 202 5.04 -25.29 -11.08
C ARG A 202 4.51 -24.19 -12.02
N PRO A 203 4.94 -24.14 -13.29
CA PRO A 203 4.57 -23.05 -14.21
C PRO A 203 3.07 -22.87 -14.48
N TRP A 204 2.25 -23.89 -14.22
CA TRP A 204 0.79 -23.84 -14.40
C TRP A 204 0.05 -23.31 -13.16
N GLN A 205 0.73 -23.14 -12.02
CA GLN A 205 0.16 -22.55 -10.81
C GLN A 205 0.65 -21.10 -10.64
N VAL A 206 1.93 -20.86 -10.94
CA VAL A 206 2.59 -19.57 -10.70
C VAL A 206 3.37 -19.13 -11.94
N SER A 207 3.07 -17.92 -12.41
CA SER A 207 3.82 -17.20 -13.44
C SER A 207 4.83 -16.26 -12.79
N TYR A 208 6.12 -16.48 -13.07
CA TYR A 208 7.20 -15.60 -12.59
C TYR A 208 7.67 -14.66 -13.69
N LEU A 209 7.49 -13.37 -13.46
CA LEU A 209 7.97 -12.29 -14.33
C LEU A 209 9.15 -11.59 -13.66
N SER A 210 10.21 -11.34 -14.44
CA SER A 210 11.28 -10.47 -13.97
C SER A 210 10.77 -9.04 -13.98
N ILE A 211 11.02 -8.29 -12.90
CA ILE A 211 10.79 -6.84 -12.87
C ILE A 211 11.60 -6.10 -13.94
N LYS A 212 12.69 -6.71 -14.45
CA LYS A 212 13.53 -6.17 -15.52
C LYS A 212 12.96 -6.40 -16.92
N ASP A 213 11.92 -7.24 -17.06
CA ASP A 213 11.28 -7.55 -18.34
C ASP A 213 10.01 -6.71 -18.54
N ALA A 214 10.22 -5.45 -18.92
CA ALA A 214 9.16 -4.47 -19.15
C ALA A 214 8.08 -4.96 -20.15
N ASP A 215 8.46 -5.74 -21.17
CA ASP A 215 7.51 -6.23 -22.18
C ASP A 215 6.55 -7.26 -21.59
N ARG A 216 7.07 -8.24 -20.84
CA ARG A 216 6.22 -9.25 -20.19
C ARG A 216 5.35 -8.66 -19.10
N VAL A 217 5.89 -7.76 -18.28
CA VAL A 217 5.11 -7.10 -17.22
C VAL A 217 3.98 -6.26 -17.83
N PHE A 218 4.27 -5.49 -18.88
CA PHE A 218 3.24 -4.74 -19.59
C PHE A 218 2.15 -5.65 -20.16
N LYS A 219 2.55 -6.74 -20.84
CA LYS A 219 1.60 -7.71 -21.43
C LYS A 219 0.70 -8.36 -20.38
N PHE A 220 1.24 -8.71 -19.22
CA PHE A 220 0.46 -9.21 -18.09
C PHE A 220 -0.59 -8.18 -17.65
N LEU A 221 -0.17 -6.96 -17.32
CA LEU A 221 -1.08 -5.91 -16.86
C LEU A 221 -2.17 -5.58 -17.88
N ALA A 222 -1.82 -5.59 -19.18
CA ALA A 222 -2.76 -5.40 -20.27
C ALA A 222 -3.76 -6.56 -20.38
N ALA A 223 -3.27 -7.81 -20.35
CA ALA A 223 -4.09 -9.01 -20.50
C ALA A 223 -5.09 -9.18 -19.34
N THR A 224 -4.70 -8.80 -18.12
CA THR A 224 -5.58 -8.84 -16.94
C THR A 224 -6.43 -7.60 -16.77
N GLY A 225 -6.40 -6.64 -17.71
CA GLY A 225 -7.24 -5.43 -17.67
C GLY A 225 -6.92 -4.46 -16.52
N ARG A 226 -5.71 -4.52 -15.96
CA ARG A 226 -5.26 -3.69 -14.82
C ARG A 226 -4.84 -2.29 -15.22
N ILE A 227 -4.58 -2.05 -16.51
CA ILE A 227 -4.10 -0.76 -17.02
C ILE A 227 -5.11 -0.12 -17.97
N GLU A 228 -5.10 1.21 -17.99
CA GLU A 228 -5.81 2.01 -18.97
C GLU A 228 -4.83 2.48 -20.06
N LEU A 229 -5.12 2.13 -21.31
CA LEU A 229 -4.32 2.54 -22.46
C LEU A 229 -4.49 4.03 -22.78
N PRO A 230 -3.47 4.68 -23.37
CA PRO A 230 -3.51 6.10 -23.74
C PRO A 230 -4.60 6.40 -24.78
N ARG A 231 -5.72 6.98 -24.32
CA ARG A 231 -6.83 7.45 -25.15
C ARG A 231 -7.08 8.93 -24.90
N ALA A 232 -7.50 9.66 -25.93
CA ALA A 232 -7.75 11.09 -25.86
C ALA A 232 -8.69 11.48 -24.71
N SER A 233 -9.71 10.65 -24.44
CA SER A 233 -10.74 10.89 -23.41
C SER A 233 -10.18 11.21 -22.02
N TRP A 234 -9.04 10.62 -21.64
CA TRP A 234 -8.40 10.87 -20.35
C TRP A 234 -7.04 11.57 -20.48
N ILE A 235 -6.29 11.36 -21.56
CA ILE A 235 -4.98 11.99 -21.76
C ILE A 235 -5.12 13.51 -21.87
N GLU A 236 -6.05 13.99 -22.70
CA GLU A 236 -6.17 15.42 -23.00
C GLU A 236 -6.70 16.23 -21.82
N THR A 237 -7.55 15.62 -20.99
CA THR A 237 -8.18 16.26 -19.83
C THR A 237 -7.32 16.20 -18.57
N SER A 238 -6.41 15.21 -18.48
CA SER A 238 -5.60 14.99 -17.28
C SER A 238 -4.33 15.84 -17.23
N GLY A 239 -3.70 16.09 -18.38
CA GLY A 239 -2.34 16.64 -18.43
C GLY A 239 -1.26 15.61 -18.05
N TYR A 240 -1.56 14.31 -18.19
CA TYR A 240 -0.70 13.21 -17.75
C TYR A 240 0.64 13.16 -18.49
N LEU A 241 0.63 13.33 -19.81
CA LEU A 241 1.85 13.28 -20.62
C LEU A 241 2.74 14.49 -20.35
N GLU A 242 2.17 15.65 -20.07
CA GLU A 242 2.87 16.86 -19.68
C GLU A 242 3.56 16.67 -18.33
N HIS A 243 2.87 16.09 -17.35
CA HIS A 243 3.45 15.74 -16.05
C HIS A 243 4.65 14.79 -16.22
N ARG A 244 4.47 13.71 -16.99
CA ARG A 244 5.55 12.73 -17.28
C ARG A 244 6.73 13.38 -17.99
N ALA A 245 6.47 14.26 -18.97
CA ALA A 245 7.51 14.97 -19.71
C ALA A 245 8.28 15.94 -18.81
N GLU A 246 7.60 16.65 -17.92
CA GLU A 246 8.23 17.53 -16.94
C GLU A 246 9.16 16.74 -16.00
N MET A 247 8.71 15.57 -15.50
CA MET A 247 9.52 14.73 -14.62
C MET A 247 10.75 14.16 -15.33
N VAL A 248 10.63 13.73 -16.59
CA VAL A 248 11.77 13.32 -17.43
C VAL A 248 12.79 14.46 -17.55
N VAL A 249 12.35 15.67 -17.88
CA VAL A 249 13.25 16.82 -18.06
C VAL A 249 13.93 17.19 -16.74
N ARG A 250 13.20 17.19 -15.62
CA ARG A 250 13.76 17.43 -14.28
C ARG A 250 14.85 16.41 -13.93
N ALA A 251 14.64 15.13 -14.22
CA ALA A 251 15.66 14.10 -14.01
C ALA A 251 16.91 14.31 -14.89
N LEU A 252 16.72 14.71 -16.15
CA LEU A 252 17.86 15.04 -17.03
C LEU A 252 18.65 16.25 -16.54
N ILE A 253 17.98 17.27 -16.00
CA ILE A 253 18.65 18.43 -15.38
C ILE A 253 19.48 17.99 -14.18
N ARG A 254 18.92 17.15 -13.29
CA ARG A 254 19.64 16.59 -12.14
C ARG A 254 20.90 15.86 -12.57
N ASP A 255 20.82 15.06 -13.62
CA ASP A 255 21.94 14.23 -14.08
C ASP A 255 23.01 15.05 -14.81
N ALA A 256 22.62 16.10 -15.53
CA ALA A 256 23.54 16.98 -16.25
C ALA A 256 24.17 18.08 -15.36
N GLU A 257 23.41 18.58 -14.38
CA GLU A 257 23.76 19.73 -13.55
C GLU A 257 23.38 19.49 -12.06
N PRO A 258 24.04 18.54 -11.38
CA PRO A 258 23.62 18.05 -10.06
C PRO A 258 23.68 19.08 -8.92
N ASP A 259 24.53 20.11 -9.05
CA ASP A 259 24.68 21.18 -8.06
C ASP A 259 23.77 22.39 -8.37
N ARG A 260 22.95 22.33 -9.42
CA ARG A 260 22.11 23.44 -9.83
C ARG A 260 20.96 23.64 -8.85
N ASN A 261 20.78 24.88 -8.42
CA ASN A 261 19.59 25.28 -7.68
C ASN A 261 18.38 25.36 -8.62
N LEU A 262 17.32 24.61 -8.30
CA LEU A 262 16.09 24.52 -9.09
C LEU A 262 14.86 25.12 -8.39
N THR A 263 15.05 25.91 -7.33
CA THR A 263 13.96 26.52 -6.55
C THR A 263 13.09 27.45 -7.39
N ASP A 264 13.68 28.19 -8.35
CA ASP A 264 12.96 29.16 -9.20
C ASP A 264 12.69 28.66 -10.63
N VAL A 265 12.67 27.34 -10.83
CA VAL A 265 12.46 26.76 -12.17
C VAL A 265 10.99 26.85 -12.57
N ASP A 266 10.71 27.76 -13.50
CA ASP A 266 9.40 27.89 -14.14
C ASP A 266 9.34 27.15 -15.51
N LYS A 267 8.15 27.17 -16.13
CA LYS A 267 7.92 26.52 -17.42
C LYS A 267 8.73 27.14 -18.56
N VAL A 268 8.96 28.44 -18.54
CA VAL A 268 9.69 29.16 -19.61
C VAL A 268 11.16 28.79 -19.55
N TRP A 269 11.70 28.70 -18.34
CA TRP A 269 13.06 28.25 -18.09
C TRP A 269 13.25 26.80 -18.54
N LEU A 270 12.31 25.89 -18.21
CA LEU A 270 12.37 24.50 -18.66
C LEU A 270 12.42 24.39 -20.20
N GLN A 271 11.60 25.17 -20.91
CA GLN A 271 11.64 25.22 -22.38
C GLN A 271 12.98 25.72 -22.91
N THR A 272 13.51 26.79 -22.31
CA THR A 272 14.82 27.32 -22.67
C THR A 272 15.93 26.28 -22.46
N TRP A 273 15.88 25.55 -21.34
CA TRP A 273 16.83 24.49 -21.04
C TRP A 273 16.74 23.34 -22.04
N ILE A 274 15.52 22.89 -22.40
CA ILE A 274 15.29 21.85 -23.42
C ILE A 274 15.91 22.26 -24.75
N HIS A 275 15.70 23.51 -25.19
CA HIS A 275 16.28 24.01 -26.45
C HIS A 275 17.82 24.10 -26.38
N GLY A 276 18.37 24.52 -25.24
CA GLY A 276 19.82 24.57 -25.02
C GLY A 276 20.49 23.19 -24.93
N HIS A 277 19.73 22.13 -24.64
CA HIS A 277 20.23 20.76 -24.44
C HIS A 277 19.56 19.75 -25.39
N ALA A 278 19.25 20.17 -26.61
CA ALA A 278 18.54 19.36 -27.60
C ALA A 278 19.20 17.99 -27.88
N ASP A 279 20.54 17.94 -27.90
CA ASP A 279 21.30 16.70 -28.11
C ASP A 279 21.09 15.71 -26.96
N LEU A 280 21.11 16.20 -25.71
CA LEU A 280 20.86 15.39 -24.51
C LEU A 280 19.43 14.84 -24.51
N ILE A 281 18.45 15.70 -24.82
CA ILE A 281 17.03 15.37 -24.91
C ILE A 281 16.77 14.31 -25.99
N THR A 282 17.42 14.45 -27.14
CA THR A 282 17.29 13.49 -28.25
C THR A 282 17.93 12.15 -27.90
N ARG A 283 19.07 12.16 -27.20
CA ARG A 283 19.75 10.95 -26.76
C ARG A 283 18.95 10.16 -25.71
N ASP A 284 18.30 10.84 -24.76
CA ASP A 284 17.39 10.19 -23.80
C ASP A 284 16.15 9.62 -24.49
N GLY A 285 15.56 10.38 -25.43
CA GLY A 285 14.46 9.91 -26.28
C GLY A 285 13.07 9.88 -25.62
N ASN A 286 12.94 9.94 -24.28
CA ASN A 286 11.64 9.88 -23.62
C ASN A 286 10.83 11.17 -23.79
N PHE A 287 11.47 12.33 -23.69
CA PHE A 287 10.79 13.62 -23.93
C PHE A 287 10.31 13.79 -25.39
N PRO A 288 11.13 13.51 -26.43
CA PRO A 288 10.65 13.48 -27.81
C PRO A 288 9.50 12.48 -28.03
N PHE A 289 9.60 11.28 -27.43
CA PHE A 289 8.56 10.25 -27.49
C PHE A 289 7.24 10.75 -26.90
N LEU A 290 7.25 11.32 -25.69
CA LEU A 290 6.04 11.85 -25.03
C LEU A 290 5.36 12.94 -25.86
N ASN A 291 6.15 13.82 -26.48
CA ASN A 291 5.61 14.85 -27.38
C ASN A 291 5.02 14.26 -28.66
N ALA A 292 5.65 13.21 -29.23
CA ALA A 292 5.12 12.50 -30.38
C ALA A 292 3.81 11.78 -30.03
N ALA A 293 3.77 11.08 -28.90
CA ALA A 293 2.59 10.39 -28.40
C ALA A 293 1.42 11.36 -28.17
N LYS A 294 1.69 12.53 -27.57
CA LYS A 294 0.67 13.58 -27.41
C LYS A 294 0.08 14.03 -28.74
N ARG A 295 0.92 14.27 -29.76
CA ARG A 295 0.46 14.68 -31.10
C ARG A 295 -0.35 13.57 -31.79
N GLU A 296 0.10 12.32 -31.67
CA GLU A 296 -0.59 11.17 -32.25
C GLU A 296 -1.97 10.98 -31.63
N ILE A 297 -2.09 11.04 -30.30
CA ILE A 297 -3.37 10.94 -29.59
C ILE A 297 -4.31 12.07 -29.98
N ALA A 298 -3.81 13.31 -30.11
CA ALA A 298 -4.63 14.45 -30.55
C ALA A 298 -5.15 14.30 -31.99
N HIS A 299 -4.42 13.57 -32.85
CA HIS A 299 -4.80 13.36 -34.25
C HIS A 299 -5.67 12.11 -34.46
N LEU A 300 -5.35 11.00 -33.78
CA LEU A 300 -5.98 9.68 -34.00
C LEU A 300 -6.94 9.27 -32.88
N GLY A 301 -6.91 9.95 -31.73
CA GLY A 301 -7.69 9.62 -30.53
C GLY A 301 -7.05 8.56 -29.63
N TYR A 302 -5.98 7.91 -30.07
CA TYR A 302 -5.25 6.86 -29.35
C TYR A 302 -3.79 6.80 -29.80
N LEU A 303 -2.95 6.09 -29.03
CA LEU A 303 -1.58 5.73 -29.40
C LEU A 303 -1.51 4.23 -29.70
N LYS A 304 -0.85 3.85 -30.80
CA LYS A 304 -0.58 2.44 -31.13
C LYS A 304 0.50 1.87 -30.20
N ILE A 305 0.07 1.26 -29.09
CA ILE A 305 0.97 0.84 -28.01
C ILE A 305 1.90 -0.32 -28.41
N GLU A 306 1.50 -1.11 -29.41
CA GLU A 306 2.27 -2.19 -30.00
C GLU A 306 3.58 -1.70 -30.64
N ASP A 307 3.57 -0.49 -31.22
CA ASP A 307 4.73 0.13 -31.87
C ASP A 307 5.67 0.83 -30.87
N VAL A 308 5.24 0.97 -29.61
CA VAL A 308 6.01 1.63 -28.55
C VAL A 308 7.00 0.66 -27.91
N PHE A 309 8.24 1.12 -27.72
CA PHE A 309 9.26 0.34 -27.03
C PHE A 309 8.80 -0.05 -25.61
N PRO A 310 9.07 -1.29 -25.14
CA PRO A 310 8.52 -1.80 -23.89
C PRO A 310 8.68 -0.87 -22.66
N HIS A 311 9.85 -0.26 -22.49
CA HIS A 311 10.12 0.64 -21.36
C HIS A 311 9.32 1.95 -21.46
N GLN A 312 9.08 2.47 -22.67
CA GLN A 312 8.32 3.71 -22.89
C GLN A 312 6.80 3.52 -22.70
N ARG A 313 6.30 2.29 -22.78
CA ARG A 313 4.87 2.01 -22.56
C ARG A 313 4.40 2.45 -21.18
N PHE A 314 5.24 2.33 -20.15
CA PHE A 314 4.92 2.75 -18.78
C PHE A 314 4.80 4.26 -18.62
N LEU A 315 5.38 5.05 -19.53
CA LEU A 315 5.26 6.51 -19.53
C LEU A 315 3.87 7.00 -19.95
N VAL A 316 3.08 6.18 -20.64
CA VAL A 316 1.84 6.58 -21.30
C VAL A 316 0.60 5.83 -20.79
N ILE A 317 0.75 4.95 -19.82
CA ILE A 317 -0.35 4.22 -19.17
C ILE A 317 -0.49 4.62 -17.71
N ARG A 318 -1.65 4.33 -17.14
CA ARG A 318 -1.93 4.35 -15.70
C ARG A 318 -2.67 3.07 -15.31
N ALA A 319 -2.78 2.78 -14.02
CA ALA A 319 -3.72 1.75 -13.59
C ALA A 319 -5.15 2.12 -13.97
N LYS A 320 -5.97 1.11 -14.27
CA LYS A 320 -7.39 1.29 -14.57
C LYS A 320 -8.11 1.75 -13.29
N PRO A 321 -8.74 2.94 -13.26
CA PRO A 321 -9.21 3.52 -11.99
C PRO A 321 -10.22 2.67 -11.21
N GLY A 322 -11.10 1.95 -11.92
CA GLY A 322 -12.11 1.08 -11.31
C GLY A 322 -11.64 -0.35 -11.04
N HIS A 323 -10.35 -0.67 -11.21
CA HIS A 323 -9.83 -1.99 -10.92
C HIS A 323 -9.48 -2.11 -9.41
N PRO A 324 -9.80 -3.22 -8.73
CA PRO A 324 -9.46 -3.40 -7.30
C PRO A 324 -7.96 -3.18 -7.01
N ASP A 325 -7.09 -3.68 -7.89
CA ASP A 325 -5.64 -3.54 -7.76
C ASP A 325 -5.07 -2.20 -8.29
N ALA A 326 -5.88 -1.15 -8.47
CA ALA A 326 -5.41 0.08 -9.11
C ALA A 326 -4.23 0.75 -8.38
N TRP A 327 -4.25 0.73 -7.04
CA TRP A 327 -3.16 1.25 -6.21
C TRP A 327 -1.86 0.48 -6.41
N LEU A 328 -1.92 -0.85 -6.29
CA LEU A 328 -0.77 -1.73 -6.47
C LEU A 328 -0.23 -1.66 -7.90
N THR A 329 -1.11 -1.54 -8.89
CA THR A 329 -0.72 -1.41 -10.30
C THR A 329 0.00 -0.09 -10.54
N ASN A 330 -0.46 1.03 -9.97
CA ASN A 330 0.25 2.30 -10.07
C ASN A 330 1.59 2.28 -9.30
N GLN A 331 1.66 1.55 -8.18
CA GLN A 331 2.92 1.31 -7.48
C GLN A 331 3.92 0.59 -8.40
N LEU A 332 3.50 -0.51 -9.05
CA LEU A 332 4.34 -1.23 -10.02
C LEU A 332 4.73 -0.37 -11.23
N ILE A 333 3.81 0.40 -11.81
CA ILE A 333 4.11 1.33 -12.91
C ILE A 333 5.20 2.33 -12.48
N SER A 334 5.16 2.82 -11.24
CA SER A 334 6.14 3.78 -10.74
C SER A 334 7.56 3.20 -10.63
N ASP A 335 7.72 1.87 -10.48
CA ASP A 335 9.05 1.23 -10.53
C ASP A 335 9.66 1.28 -11.94
N PHE A 336 8.83 1.32 -13.00
CA PHE A 336 9.29 1.48 -14.39
C PHE A 336 9.50 2.94 -14.80
N VAL A 337 9.10 3.90 -13.96
CA VAL A 337 9.23 5.35 -14.22
C VAL A 337 9.90 6.03 -13.02
N PRO A 338 11.14 5.63 -12.66
CA PRO A 338 11.83 6.11 -11.47
C PRO A 338 12.09 7.63 -11.46
N GLN A 339 12.14 8.26 -12.64
CA GLN A 339 12.29 9.70 -12.81
C GLN A 339 11.10 10.50 -12.27
N ASP A 340 9.91 9.90 -12.16
CA ASP A 340 8.71 10.55 -11.66
C ASP A 340 8.59 10.37 -10.14
N PHE A 341 9.40 11.13 -9.41
CA PHE A 341 9.42 11.08 -7.95
C PHE A 341 8.08 11.48 -7.32
N VAL A 342 7.22 12.24 -8.02
CA VAL A 342 5.87 12.56 -7.54
C VAL A 342 5.02 11.30 -7.53
N SER A 343 5.03 10.52 -8.61
CA SER A 343 4.30 9.25 -8.69
C SER A 343 4.84 8.23 -7.69
N ARG A 344 6.17 8.16 -7.51
CA ARG A 344 6.76 7.31 -6.47
C ARG A 344 6.30 7.74 -5.08
N TYR A 345 6.29 9.03 -4.77
CA TYR A 345 5.80 9.51 -3.47
C TYR A 345 4.32 9.13 -3.21
N VAL A 346 3.49 9.17 -4.26
CA VAL A 346 2.06 8.85 -4.17
C VAL A 346 1.83 7.35 -4.01
N PHE A 347 2.48 6.50 -4.81
CA PHE A 347 2.16 5.07 -4.90
C PHE A 347 3.20 4.12 -4.34
N ASN A 348 4.48 4.52 -4.33
CA ASN A 348 5.62 3.68 -3.95
C ASN A 348 6.52 4.42 -2.95
N LYS A 349 5.99 4.66 -1.75
CA LYS A 349 6.74 5.35 -0.68
C LYS A 349 8.08 4.66 -0.35
N PRO A 350 8.16 3.32 -0.19
CA PRO A 350 9.43 2.66 0.07
C PRO A 350 10.46 2.94 -1.03
N GLY A 351 10.02 2.84 -2.29
CA GLY A 351 10.85 3.16 -3.43
C GLY A 351 11.25 4.64 -3.49
N PHE A 352 10.36 5.57 -3.11
CA PHE A 352 10.66 7.01 -3.06
C PHE A 352 11.72 7.33 -2.01
N TYR A 353 11.57 6.82 -0.77
CA TYR A 353 12.51 7.13 0.31
C TYR A 353 13.89 6.55 0.07
N ARG A 354 13.97 5.35 -0.51
CA ARG A 354 15.25 4.76 -0.95
C ARG A 354 16.00 5.66 -1.94
N ASP A 355 15.29 6.25 -2.90
CA ASP A 355 15.88 7.17 -3.86
C ASP A 355 16.24 8.51 -3.17
N TYR A 356 15.32 9.02 -2.34
CA TYR A 356 15.46 10.29 -1.61
C TYR A 356 16.67 10.31 -0.68
N ASP A 357 16.98 9.19 -0.03
CA ASP A 357 18.15 9.04 0.83
C ASP A 357 19.47 9.15 0.05
N GLY A 358 19.47 8.82 -1.24
CA GLY A 358 20.63 8.98 -2.12
C GLY A 358 20.77 10.37 -2.78
N PHE A 359 19.79 11.26 -2.61
CA PHE A 359 19.77 12.57 -3.26
C PHE A 359 20.66 13.61 -2.57
N SER A 360 21.20 14.56 -3.34
CA SER A 360 21.87 15.76 -2.80
C SER A 360 20.87 16.67 -2.08
N ASP A 361 21.34 17.46 -1.11
CA ASP A 361 20.45 18.33 -0.32
C ASP A 361 19.72 19.37 -1.18
N ALA A 362 20.38 19.89 -2.22
CA ALA A 362 19.77 20.79 -3.20
C ALA A 362 18.60 20.11 -3.94
N TRP A 363 18.81 18.86 -4.38
CA TRP A 363 17.78 18.10 -5.08
C TRP A 363 16.65 17.65 -4.15
N ARG A 364 16.94 17.27 -2.91
CA ARG A 364 15.92 16.99 -1.89
C ARG A 364 14.99 18.19 -1.67
N SER A 365 15.57 19.39 -1.54
CA SER A 365 14.81 20.64 -1.39
C SER A 365 13.91 20.86 -2.60
N HIS A 366 14.43 20.66 -3.82
CA HIS A 366 13.65 20.76 -5.05
C HIS A 366 12.48 19.76 -5.10
N VAL A 367 12.73 18.49 -4.78
CA VAL A 367 11.71 17.44 -4.73
C VAL A 367 10.59 17.82 -3.76
N VAL A 368 10.94 18.32 -2.58
CA VAL A 368 9.96 18.78 -1.59
C VAL A 368 9.12 19.94 -2.10
N ASP A 369 9.73 20.93 -2.76
CA ASP A 369 9.01 22.08 -3.31
C ASP A 369 8.05 21.67 -4.43
N VAL A 370 8.46 20.76 -5.31
CA VAL A 370 7.58 20.19 -6.34
C VAL A 370 6.43 19.41 -5.69
N LEU A 371 6.69 18.57 -4.69
CA LEU A 371 5.64 17.83 -3.99
C LEU A 371 4.63 18.76 -3.31
N LYS A 372 5.10 19.84 -2.67
CA LYS A 372 4.26 20.87 -2.03
C LYS A 372 3.34 21.58 -3.02
N THR A 373 3.86 21.92 -4.19
CA THR A 373 3.12 22.70 -5.21
C THR A 373 2.24 21.83 -6.12
N THR A 374 2.53 20.53 -6.21
CA THR A 374 1.78 19.55 -7.03
C THR A 374 0.82 18.72 -6.19
N TYR A 375 1.28 17.58 -5.64
CA TYR A 375 0.44 16.58 -4.99
C TYR A 375 -0.07 17.02 -3.62
N LEU A 376 0.78 17.61 -2.77
CA LEU A 376 0.40 17.95 -1.39
C LEU A 376 -0.52 19.17 -1.31
N LYS A 377 -0.60 19.98 -2.37
CA LYS A 377 -1.53 21.11 -2.46
C LYS A 377 -2.99 20.64 -2.45
N ASP A 378 -3.29 19.62 -3.25
CA ASP A 378 -4.61 18.98 -3.31
C ASP A 378 -4.45 17.52 -3.76
N LYS A 379 -4.39 16.63 -2.75
CA LYS A 379 -4.12 15.20 -2.96
C LYS A 379 -5.23 14.51 -3.73
N VAL A 380 -6.49 14.92 -3.52
CA VAL A 380 -7.66 14.32 -4.15
C VAL A 380 -7.71 14.78 -5.60
N ALA A 381 -7.65 16.09 -5.85
CA ALA A 381 -7.70 16.62 -7.21
C ALA A 381 -6.54 16.08 -8.07
N PHE A 382 -5.34 15.95 -7.52
CA PHE A 382 -4.20 15.37 -8.23
C PHE A 382 -4.47 13.91 -8.65
N ARG A 383 -4.94 13.08 -7.71
CA ARG A 383 -5.25 11.66 -7.97
C ARG A 383 -6.42 11.48 -8.93
N THR A 384 -7.50 12.22 -8.76
CA THR A 384 -8.66 12.19 -9.66
C THR A 384 -8.25 12.61 -11.08
N ARG A 385 -7.51 13.71 -11.21
CA ARG A 385 -7.12 14.25 -12.52
C ARG A 385 -6.18 13.31 -13.27
N LEU A 386 -5.07 12.90 -12.66
CA LEU A 386 -4.04 12.12 -13.35
C LEU A 386 -4.35 10.62 -13.37
N TYR A 387 -4.94 10.09 -12.31
CA TYR A 387 -5.09 8.65 -12.10
C TYR A 387 -6.54 8.19 -12.08
N GLY A 388 -7.52 9.09 -12.14
CA GLY A 388 -8.94 8.74 -12.06
C GLY A 388 -9.37 8.16 -10.71
N LEU A 389 -8.49 8.16 -9.72
CA LEU A 389 -8.74 7.57 -8.41
C LEU A 389 -9.52 8.57 -7.55
N THR A 390 -10.75 8.21 -7.21
CA THR A 390 -11.56 8.87 -6.18
C THR A 390 -11.47 8.03 -4.91
N ASP A 391 -11.25 8.69 -3.77
CA ASP A 391 -11.21 8.02 -2.47
C ASP A 391 -12.48 7.26 -2.14
#